data_AF-A0A409XW30-F1
#
_entry.id   AF-A0A409XW30-F1
#
_cell.length_a   1.000
_cell.length_b   1.000
_cell.length_c   1.000
_cell.angle_alpha   90.00
_cell.angle_beta   90.00
_cell.angle_gamma   90.00
#
_symmetry.space_group_name_H-M   'P 1'
#
loop_
_entity.id
_entity.type
_entity.pdbx_description
1 polymer ?
#
loop_
_entity_poly.entity_id
_entity_poly.type
_entity_poly.pdbx_seq_one_letter_code
_entity_poly.pdbx_strand_id
1 'polypeptide(L)'
;MHVEWTKARARMMRWQEEYAIIQEEMRRVVMWFEWKVEWWVQQAACQENTKPDILRGVSAYAYKQADLMWHMAICCALDWLPTLANKKIQPLWGAKYATEVATQQKKRAKTKENIAQGDDIEVLDHDDGLDIEEMPSDIEDDEGVDLEALVFDFDDD
;
A
#
# COMPACT_ATOMS: atom_id res chain seq x y z
N MET A 1 -2.16 23.61 -40.91
CA MET A 1 -3.18 23.79 -39.84
C MET A 1 -3.61 22.47 -39.20
N HIS A 2 -3.78 21.37 -39.95
CA HIS A 2 -4.21 20.07 -39.38
C HIS A 2 -3.20 19.39 -38.45
N VAL A 3 -1.90 19.52 -38.70
CA VAL A 3 -0.84 18.87 -37.89
C VAL A 3 -0.81 19.37 -36.45
N GLU A 4 -1.04 20.65 -36.21
CA GLU A 4 -1.06 21.20 -34.85
C GLU A 4 -2.32 20.74 -34.09
N TRP A 5 -3.46 20.61 -34.78
CA TRP A 5 -4.67 20.05 -34.19
C TRP A 5 -4.54 18.56 -33.86
N THR A 6 -3.94 17.74 -34.73
CA THR A 6 -3.73 16.31 -34.44
C THR A 6 -2.80 16.11 -33.26
N LYS A 7 -1.71 16.91 -33.14
CA LYS A 7 -0.82 16.90 -31.98
C LYS A 7 -1.55 17.28 -30.69
N ALA A 8 -2.35 18.36 -30.72
CA ALA A 8 -3.11 18.80 -29.56
C ALA A 8 -4.14 17.74 -29.11
N ARG A 9 -4.84 17.13 -30.07
CA ARG A 9 -5.80 16.05 -29.82
C ARG A 9 -5.13 14.79 -29.25
N ALA A 10 -3.99 14.37 -29.79
CA ALA A 10 -3.25 13.23 -29.27
C ALA A 10 -2.80 13.45 -27.82
N ARG A 11 -2.38 14.67 -27.46
CA ARG A 11 -2.03 15.01 -26.08
C ARG A 11 -3.24 14.97 -25.15
N MET A 12 -4.38 15.49 -25.58
CA MET A 12 -5.62 15.42 -24.81
C MET A 12 -6.03 13.97 -24.54
N MET A 13 -5.96 13.10 -25.56
CA MET A 13 -6.28 11.67 -25.39
C MET A 13 -5.33 11.00 -24.39
N ARG A 14 -4.03 11.27 -24.49
CA ARG A 14 -3.04 10.73 -23.55
C ARG A 14 -3.30 11.20 -22.11
N TRP A 15 -3.64 12.47 -21.90
CA TRP A 15 -3.96 12.97 -20.57
C TRP A 15 -5.22 12.34 -19.97
N GLN A 16 -6.21 12.03 -20.81
CA GLN A 16 -7.40 11.30 -20.36
C GLN A 16 -7.06 9.88 -19.92
N GLU A 17 -6.18 9.21 -20.66
CA GLU A 17 -5.66 7.88 -20.31
C GLU A 17 -4.87 7.92 -19.00
N GLU A 18 -3.90 8.83 -18.88
CA GLU A 18 -3.10 9.02 -17.66
C GLU A 18 -3.99 9.27 -16.44
N TYR A 19 -5.03 10.09 -16.59
CA TYR A 19 -5.98 10.35 -15.50
C TYR A 19 -6.71 9.09 -15.01
N ALA A 20 -7.11 8.20 -15.93
CA ALA A 20 -7.73 6.93 -15.59
C ALA A 20 -6.73 5.96 -14.95
N ILE A 21 -5.50 5.91 -15.48
CA ILE A 21 -4.42 5.08 -14.93
C ILE A 21 -4.11 5.48 -13.49
N ILE A 22 -3.96 6.78 -13.19
CA ILE A 22 -3.64 7.22 -11.83
C ILE A 22 -4.72 6.80 -10.80
N GLN A 23 -5.99 6.83 -11.17
CA GLN A 23 -7.06 6.36 -10.28
C GLN A 23 -6.97 4.86 -10.01
N GLU A 24 -6.60 4.10 -11.04
CA GLU A 24 -6.40 2.67 -10.92
C GLU A 24 -5.13 2.34 -10.11
N GLU A 25 -4.05 3.09 -10.28
CA GLU A 25 -2.83 2.96 -9.48
C GLU A 25 -3.10 3.26 -8.00
N MET A 26 -3.87 4.30 -7.68
CA MET A 26 -4.30 4.56 -6.30
C MET A 26 -5.05 3.35 -5.70
N ARG A 27 -5.93 2.72 -6.47
CA ARG A 27 -6.63 1.51 -6.03
C ARG A 27 -5.66 0.34 -5.83
N ARG A 28 -4.75 0.11 -6.79
CA ARG A 28 -3.79 -1.00 -6.77
C ARG A 28 -2.83 -0.91 -5.61
N VAL A 29 -2.31 0.28 -5.31
CA VAL A 29 -1.40 0.48 -4.17
C VAL A 29 -2.08 0.10 -2.86
N VAL A 30 -3.32 0.57 -2.64
CA VAL A 30 -4.08 0.22 -1.43
C VAL A 30 -4.36 -1.29 -1.36
N MET A 31 -4.79 -1.89 -2.47
CA MET A 31 -5.06 -3.33 -2.54
C MET A 31 -3.80 -4.18 -2.31
N TRP A 32 -2.64 -3.71 -2.79
CA TRP A 32 -1.36 -4.37 -2.55
C TRP A 32 -1.00 -4.39 -1.07
N PHE A 33 -1.19 -3.27 -0.36
CA PHE A 33 -1.00 -3.23 1.09
C PHE A 33 -1.96 -4.19 1.81
N GLU A 34 -3.26 -4.21 1.48
CA GLU A 34 -4.22 -5.18 2.06
C GLU A 34 -3.73 -6.62 1.87
N TRP A 35 -3.35 -6.98 0.65
CA TRP A 35 -2.83 -8.31 0.36
C TRP A 35 -1.54 -8.62 1.14
N LYS A 36 -0.64 -7.65 1.27
CA LYS A 36 0.63 -7.83 1.99
C LYS A 36 0.43 -8.00 3.49
N VAL A 37 -0.58 -7.34 4.08
CA VAL A 37 -1.01 -7.56 5.47
C VAL A 37 -1.41 -9.02 5.67
N GLU A 38 -2.31 -9.53 4.82
CA GLU A 38 -2.76 -10.92 4.90
C GLU A 38 -1.60 -11.90 4.72
N TRP A 39 -0.69 -11.60 3.79
CA TRP A 39 0.50 -12.40 3.56
C TRP A 39 1.39 -12.48 4.82
N TRP A 40 1.66 -11.37 5.50
CA TRP A 40 2.44 -11.37 6.74
C TRP A 40 1.76 -12.13 7.87
N VAL A 41 0.43 -12.03 8.00
CA VAL A 41 -0.35 -12.80 8.98
C VAL A 41 -0.26 -14.31 8.71
N GLN A 42 -0.30 -14.72 7.44
CA GLN A 42 -0.12 -16.12 7.06
C GLN A 42 1.31 -16.60 7.35
N GLN A 43 2.33 -15.76 7.09
CA GLN A 43 3.73 -16.08 7.41
C GLN A 43 3.95 -16.27 8.92
N ALA A 44 3.23 -15.53 9.77
CA ALA A 44 3.28 -15.73 11.22
C ALA A 44 2.74 -17.11 11.65
N ALA A 45 1.84 -17.72 10.86
CA ALA A 45 1.20 -19.00 11.17
C ALA A 45 1.87 -20.23 10.54
N CYS A 46 2.61 -20.07 9.44
CA CYS A 46 3.15 -21.17 8.63
C CYS A 46 4.45 -21.82 9.17
N GLN A 47 4.95 -21.38 10.34
CA GLN A 47 6.29 -21.79 10.78
C GLN A 47 6.28 -23.06 11.64
N GLU A 48 6.49 -24.19 10.96
CA GLU A 48 6.76 -25.48 11.57
C GLU A 48 8.27 -25.77 11.42
N ASN A 49 8.96 -26.16 12.53
CA ASN A 49 10.38 -26.61 12.60
C ASN A 49 11.46 -25.64 13.15
N THR A 50 11.14 -24.66 13.99
CA THR A 50 12.18 -23.86 14.69
C THR A 50 12.01 -23.86 16.22
N LYS A 51 13.06 -23.53 16.97
CA LYS A 51 13.04 -23.37 18.42
C LYS A 51 11.91 -22.40 18.84
N PRO A 52 11.17 -22.68 19.92
CA PRO A 52 9.99 -21.91 20.30
C PRO A 52 10.27 -20.42 20.60
N ASP A 53 11.45 -20.08 21.11
CA ASP A 53 11.84 -18.68 21.35
C ASP A 53 12.04 -17.89 20.06
N ILE A 54 12.59 -18.52 19.02
CA ILE A 54 12.79 -17.88 17.71
C ILE A 54 11.44 -17.68 17.03
N LEU A 55 10.54 -18.67 17.10
CA LEU A 55 9.18 -18.58 16.55
C LEU A 55 8.38 -17.40 17.16
N ARG A 56 8.54 -17.15 18.47
CA ARG A 56 7.91 -15.99 19.12
C ARG A 56 8.42 -14.67 18.55
N GLY A 57 9.73 -14.52 18.39
CA GLY A 57 10.32 -13.30 17.80
C GLY A 57 9.88 -13.09 16.35
N VAL A 58 9.89 -14.15 15.54
CA VAL A 58 9.50 -14.06 14.13
C VAL A 58 8.01 -13.77 13.96
N SER A 59 7.14 -14.42 14.74
CA SER A 59 5.71 -14.11 14.73
C SER A 59 5.43 -12.68 15.17
N ALA A 60 6.08 -12.19 16.23
CA ALA A 60 5.96 -10.81 16.68
C ALA A 60 6.41 -9.81 15.59
N TYR A 61 7.51 -10.11 14.90
CA TYR A 61 7.96 -9.30 13.76
C TYR A 61 6.97 -9.30 12.60
N ALA A 62 6.45 -10.47 12.20
CA ALA A 62 5.47 -10.58 11.13
C ALA A 62 4.19 -9.77 11.45
N TYR A 63 3.71 -9.80 12.70
CA TYR A 63 2.60 -8.96 13.12
C TYR A 63 2.96 -7.46 13.12
N LYS A 64 4.19 -7.07 13.51
CA LYS A 64 4.65 -5.67 13.38
C LYS A 64 4.62 -5.23 11.91
N GLN A 65 5.10 -6.07 10.99
CA GLN A 65 5.09 -5.77 9.56
C GLN A 65 3.67 -5.69 8.99
N ALA A 66 2.76 -6.57 9.42
CA ALA A 66 1.35 -6.50 9.06
C ALA A 66 0.72 -5.17 9.51
N ASP A 67 0.95 -4.75 10.75
CA ASP A 67 0.45 -3.48 11.27
C ASP A 67 1.01 -2.26 10.50
N LEU A 68 2.31 -2.29 10.17
CA LEU A 68 2.94 -1.24 9.36
C LEU A 68 2.31 -1.13 7.96
N MET A 69 2.14 -2.26 7.26
CA MET A 69 1.53 -2.27 5.93
C MET A 69 0.08 -1.77 5.97
N TRP A 70 -0.66 -2.14 7.01
CA TRP A 70 -2.02 -1.63 7.23
C TRP A 70 -2.05 -0.12 7.43
N HIS A 71 -1.13 0.42 8.24
CA HIS A 71 -0.98 1.86 8.43
C HIS A 71 -0.64 2.59 7.12
N MET A 72 0.22 2.01 6.27
CA MET A 72 0.53 2.59 4.96
C MET A 72 -0.72 2.69 4.06
N ALA A 73 -1.54 1.63 4.01
CA ALA A 73 -2.82 1.65 3.30
C ALA A 73 -3.74 2.78 3.79
N ILE A 74 -3.86 2.93 5.11
CA ILE A 74 -4.66 3.99 5.72
C ILE A 74 -4.12 5.38 5.35
N CYS A 75 -2.81 5.60 5.44
CA CYS A 75 -2.19 6.89 5.09
C CYS A 75 -2.46 7.26 3.63
N CYS A 76 -2.28 6.31 2.70
CA CYS A 76 -2.65 6.49 1.30
C CYS A 76 -4.13 6.89 1.15
N ALA A 77 -5.03 6.16 1.80
CA ALA A 77 -6.47 6.46 1.75
C ALA A 77 -6.81 7.84 2.37
N LEU A 78 -6.14 8.23 3.45
CA LEU A 78 -6.31 9.52 4.11
C LEU A 78 -5.96 10.69 3.20
N ASP A 79 -4.93 10.55 2.37
CA ASP A 79 -4.49 11.61 1.46
C ASP A 79 -5.27 11.60 0.14
N TRP A 80 -5.64 10.41 -0.37
CA TRP A 80 -6.28 10.27 -1.68
C TRP A 80 -7.80 10.45 -1.65
N LEU A 81 -8.51 10.00 -0.61
CA LEU A 81 -9.97 10.15 -0.58
C LEU A 81 -10.43 11.62 -0.58
N PRO A 82 -9.82 12.55 0.19
CA PRO A 82 -10.19 13.96 0.11
C PRO A 82 -9.89 14.58 -1.26
N THR A 83 -8.78 14.20 -1.89
CA THR A 83 -8.41 14.74 -3.21
C THR A 83 -9.37 14.24 -4.30
N LEU A 84 -9.78 12.97 -4.26
CA LEU A 84 -10.80 12.41 -5.15
C LEU A 84 -12.18 13.01 -4.91
N ALA A 85 -12.58 13.22 -3.66
CA ALA A 85 -13.83 13.87 -3.30
C ALA A 85 -13.91 15.31 -3.85
N ASN A 86 -12.82 16.08 -3.74
CA ASN A 86 -12.72 17.42 -4.34
C ASN A 86 -12.87 17.40 -5.88
N LYS A 87 -12.48 16.30 -6.54
CA LYS A 87 -12.66 16.07 -7.97
C LYS A 87 -13.99 15.41 -8.33
N LYS A 88 -14.88 15.21 -7.36
CA LYS A 88 -16.19 14.53 -7.51
C LYS A 88 -16.08 13.08 -7.99
N ILE A 89 -14.97 12.41 -7.70
CA ILE A 89 -14.80 10.97 -7.95
C ILE A 89 -15.03 10.22 -6.66
N GLN A 90 -15.85 9.16 -6.72
CA GLN A 90 -16.13 8.28 -5.60
C GLN A 90 -15.61 6.88 -5.93
N PRO A 91 -14.42 6.50 -5.45
CA PRO A 91 -13.89 5.17 -5.68
C PRO A 91 -14.66 4.12 -4.87
N LEU A 92 -14.94 2.96 -5.47
CA LEU A 92 -15.61 1.84 -4.80
C LEU A 92 -14.80 1.32 -3.60
N TRP A 93 -13.46 1.31 -3.72
CA TRP A 93 -12.56 0.89 -2.64
C TRP A 93 -12.57 1.86 -1.45
N GLY A 94 -12.91 3.14 -1.67
CA GLY A 94 -12.92 4.15 -0.62
C GLY A 94 -13.95 3.90 0.48
N ALA A 95 -15.01 3.14 0.19
CA ALA A 95 -16.03 2.77 1.16
C ALA A 95 -15.45 1.93 2.32
N LYS A 96 -14.47 1.05 2.04
CA LYS A 96 -13.81 0.22 3.06
C LYS A 96 -13.07 1.07 4.11
N TYR A 97 -12.45 2.15 3.64
CA TYR A 97 -11.57 2.99 4.47
C TYR A 97 -12.32 4.15 5.13
N ALA A 98 -13.60 4.38 4.82
CA ALA A 98 -14.36 5.50 5.36
C ALA A 98 -14.41 5.49 6.90
N THR A 99 -14.57 4.31 7.51
CA THR A 99 -14.57 4.15 8.97
C THR A 99 -13.17 4.35 9.56
N GLU A 100 -12.16 3.75 8.96
CA GLU A 100 -10.76 3.78 9.43
C GLU A 100 -10.13 5.17 9.30
N VAL A 101 -10.44 5.88 8.23
CA VAL A 101 -10.05 7.28 8.05
C VAL A 101 -10.66 8.15 9.14
N ALA A 102 -11.94 7.94 9.48
CA ALA A 102 -12.61 8.70 10.51
C ALA A 102 -12.03 8.43 11.92
N THR A 103 -11.64 7.20 12.23
CA THR A 103 -10.99 6.87 13.52
C THR A 103 -9.60 7.51 13.63
N GLN A 104 -8.82 7.46 12.55
CA GLN A 104 -7.46 8.01 12.53
C GLN A 104 -7.44 9.55 12.53
N GLN A 105 -8.40 10.20 11.88
CA GLN A 105 -8.57 11.66 11.98
C GLN A 105 -8.89 12.10 13.42
N LYS A 106 -9.73 11.34 14.15
CA LYS A 106 -10.02 11.60 15.56
C LYS A 106 -8.77 11.43 16.43
N LYS A 107 -7.96 10.40 16.18
CA LYS A 107 -6.67 10.21 16.87
C LYS A 107 -5.74 11.39 16.64
N ARG A 108 -5.53 11.80 15.38
CA ARG A 108 -4.70 12.97 15.02
C ARG A 108 -5.20 14.27 15.67
N ALA A 109 -6.53 14.48 15.73
CA ALA A 109 -7.11 15.65 16.39
C ALA A 109 -6.86 15.65 17.91
N LYS A 110 -7.04 14.50 18.56
CA LYS A 110 -6.77 14.32 19.99
C LYS A 110 -5.29 14.51 20.34
N THR A 111 -4.38 13.99 19.52
CA THR A 111 -2.93 14.22 19.70
C THR A 111 -2.59 15.70 19.60
N LYS A 112 -3.17 16.44 18.64
CA LYS A 112 -2.95 17.89 18.53
C LYS A 112 -3.50 18.67 19.72
N GLU A 113 -4.65 18.26 20.26
CA GLU A 113 -5.27 18.86 21.44
C GLU A 113 -4.39 18.64 22.69
N ASN A 114 -3.93 17.42 22.91
CA ASN A 114 -3.03 17.11 24.03
C ASN A 114 -1.70 17.89 23.94
N ILE A 115 -1.11 18.02 22.74
CA ILE A 115 0.14 18.79 22.54
C ILE A 115 -0.09 20.28 22.86
N ALA A 116 -1.25 20.82 22.49
CA ALA A 116 -1.59 22.21 22.76
C ALA A 116 -1.84 22.48 24.26
N GLN A 117 -2.17 21.45 25.04
CA GLN A 117 -2.46 21.55 26.47
C GLN A 117 -1.22 21.47 27.37
N GLY A 118 -0.02 21.27 26.78
CA GLY A 118 1.23 21.25 27.52
C GLY A 118 1.41 20.04 28.43
N ASP A 119 0.65 18.97 28.21
CA ASP A 119 0.95 17.68 28.81
C ASP A 119 2.23 17.14 28.15
N ASP A 120 3.20 16.71 28.97
CA ASP A 120 4.36 15.93 28.52
C ASP A 120 3.86 14.60 27.94
N ILE A 121 3.51 14.63 26.66
CA ILE A 121 3.20 13.43 25.91
C ILE A 121 4.55 12.80 25.61
N GLU A 122 4.73 11.54 26.05
CA GLU A 122 5.57 10.62 25.29
C GLU A 122 4.99 10.62 23.88
N VAL A 123 5.55 11.49 23.04
CA VAL A 123 5.41 11.38 21.60
C VAL A 123 5.96 9.98 21.37
N LEU A 124 5.06 9.00 21.20
CA LEU A 124 5.40 7.83 20.45
C LEU A 124 5.63 8.36 19.05
N ASP A 125 6.82 8.95 18.90
CA ASP A 125 7.53 9.06 17.66
C ASP A 125 7.63 7.59 17.24
N HIS A 126 6.64 7.14 16.47
CA HIS A 126 6.98 6.36 15.31
C HIS A 126 7.55 7.35 14.26
N ASP A 127 8.53 8.17 14.66
CA ASP A 127 9.78 8.26 13.93
C ASP A 127 10.46 6.88 14.04
N ASP A 128 9.84 5.87 13.41
CA ASP A 128 10.63 4.75 12.91
C ASP A 128 11.29 5.35 11.67
N GLY A 129 12.39 6.09 11.93
CA GLY A 129 13.34 6.49 10.93
C GLY A 129 13.53 5.33 9.98
N LEU A 130 13.47 5.64 8.69
CA LEU A 130 13.63 4.69 7.60
C LEU A 130 15.03 4.04 7.68
N ASP A 131 15.20 3.04 8.54
CA ASP A 131 16.19 1.99 8.33
C ASP A 131 15.58 1.05 7.29
N ILE A 132 15.63 1.55 6.04
CA ILE A 132 15.70 0.68 4.88
C ILE A 132 17.08 0.02 5.01
N GLU A 133 17.20 -0.99 5.86
CA GLU A 133 18.29 -1.95 5.69
C GLU A 133 18.08 -2.52 4.29
N GLU A 134 18.98 -2.14 3.39
CA GLU A 134 19.07 -2.59 2.02
C GLU A 134 19.02 -4.12 2.05
N MET A 135 17.86 -4.67 1.71
CA MET A 135 17.62 -6.10 1.67
C MET A 135 18.60 -6.70 0.66
N PRO A 136 19.55 -7.56 1.07
CA PRO A 136 20.36 -8.29 0.11
C PRO A 136 19.41 -9.14 -0.73
N SER A 137 19.41 -8.91 -2.04
CA SER A 137 18.74 -9.78 -2.99
C SER A 137 19.54 -11.07 -3.13
N ASP A 138 19.59 -11.88 -2.09
CA ASP A 138 20.02 -13.27 -2.21
C ASP A 138 18.83 -14.06 -2.77
N ILE A 139 18.54 -13.78 -4.05
CA ILE A 139 18.01 -14.79 -4.93
C ILE A 139 19.18 -15.73 -5.11
N GLU A 140 19.19 -16.81 -4.34
CA GLU A 140 19.99 -17.97 -4.72
C GLU A 140 19.51 -18.36 -6.12
N ASP A 141 20.43 -18.28 -7.08
CA ASP A 141 20.28 -18.87 -8.41
C ASP A 141 20.08 -20.39 -8.23
N ASP A 142 18.86 -20.82 -7.89
CA ASP A 142 18.47 -22.22 -7.96
C ASP A 142 17.97 -22.53 -9.37
N GLU A 143 18.60 -23.54 -9.94
CA GLU A 143 18.64 -23.80 -11.36
C GLU A 143 17.28 -24.22 -11.94
N GLY A 144 16.96 -23.67 -13.12
CA GLY A 144 16.22 -24.40 -14.14
C GLY A 144 14.71 -24.48 -13.98
N VAL A 145 14.02 -23.33 -14.02
CA VAL A 145 12.63 -23.31 -14.52
C VAL A 145 12.67 -22.83 -15.97
N ASP A 146 12.49 -23.77 -16.89
CA ASP A 146 12.47 -23.55 -18.32
C ASP A 146 11.38 -22.53 -18.71
N LEU A 147 11.83 -21.32 -19.06
CA LEU A 147 10.96 -20.20 -19.43
C LEU A 147 10.23 -20.43 -20.77
N GLU A 148 10.55 -21.49 -21.53
CA GLU A 148 9.79 -21.88 -22.73
C GLU A 148 8.47 -22.61 -22.43
N ALA A 149 8.22 -23.02 -21.18
CA ALA A 149 6.99 -23.76 -20.82
C ALA A 149 5.79 -22.88 -20.45
N LEU A 150 5.94 -21.55 -20.37
CA LEU A 150 4.83 -20.61 -20.15
C LEU A 150 4.36 -19.97 -21.45
N VAL A 151 4.11 -20.81 -22.48
CA VAL A 151 3.21 -20.43 -23.56
C VAL A 151 1.81 -20.30 -22.96
N PHE A 152 1.40 -19.04 -22.79
CA PHE A 152 0.06 -18.66 -22.41
C PHE A 152 -0.87 -19.01 -23.59
N ASP A 153 -1.44 -20.22 -23.58
CA ASP A 153 -2.46 -20.63 -24.55
C ASP A 153 -3.71 -19.76 -24.35
N PHE A 154 -3.77 -18.69 -25.13
CA PHE A 154 -4.97 -17.90 -25.35
C PHE A 154 -5.79 -18.65 -26.40
N ASP A 155 -6.63 -19.58 -25.96
CA ASP A 155 -7.65 -20.19 -26.81
C ASP A 155 -8.66 -19.11 -27.22
N ASP A 156 -8.69 -18.81 -28.52
CA ASP A 156 -9.68 -17.99 -29.21
C ASP A 156 -10.43 -18.93 -30.16
N ASP A 157 -11.67 -19.28 -29.82
CA ASP A 157 -12.74 -19.75 -30.71
C ASP A 157 -14.13 -19.52 -30.07
#